data_AF-A0A968RZJ5-F1
#
_entry.id   AF-A0A968RZJ5-F1
#
_cell.length_a   1.000
_cell.length_b   1.000
_cell.length_c   1.000
_cell.angle_alpha   90.00
_cell.angle_beta   90.00
_cell.angle_gamma   90.00
#
_symmetry.space_group_name_H-M   'P 1'
#
loop_
_entity.id
_entity.type
_entity.pdbx_description
1 polymer ?
#
loop_
_entity_poly.entity_id
_entity_poly.type
_entity_poly.pdbx_seq_one_letter_code
_entity_poly.pdbx_strand_id
1 'polypeptide(L)'
;MNHLRLYSHLFWVLCPLWSAGSCLFFLSPSYGQTPEQSPLESGPPATFTPLIPPPVPAQPPGISDPPDNSFSLYRLNVGDAIAGVVEGFPEFNFRSPVDSQGNIIVPILGRVAAAGLTLEELEAKVSFELGRRFLQEGPPVIVRVEGRARYRSP
;
A
#
# COMPACT_ATOMS: atom_id res chain seq x y z
N MET A 1 -42.90 -14.84 6.71
CA MET A 1 -42.75 -14.02 7.94
C MET A 1 -41.29 -13.67 8.09
N ASN A 2 -40.75 -12.65 7.40
CA ASN A 2 -40.99 -11.21 7.54
C ASN A 2 -40.28 -10.65 8.77
N HIS A 3 -39.03 -10.19 8.65
CA HIS A 3 -38.79 -8.76 8.71
C HIS A 3 -37.46 -8.39 8.05
N LEU A 4 -37.58 -7.56 7.03
CA LEU A 4 -36.53 -6.91 6.28
C LEU A 4 -36.42 -5.47 6.80
N ARG A 5 -35.18 -4.96 6.79
CA ARG A 5 -34.78 -3.55 6.67
C ARG A 5 -34.95 -2.54 7.83
N LEU A 6 -33.95 -1.65 7.86
CA LEU A 6 -33.97 -0.17 7.94
C LEU A 6 -33.15 0.44 9.11
N TYR A 7 -32.22 1.33 8.72
CA TYR A 7 -31.70 2.56 9.36
C TYR A 7 -30.17 2.61 9.18
N SER A 8 -29.51 3.26 8.21
CA SER A 8 -29.78 4.43 7.34
C SER A 8 -30.13 5.74 8.06
N HIS A 9 -29.17 6.66 8.02
CA HIS A 9 -29.21 8.08 8.38
C HIS A 9 -29.25 8.45 9.88
N LEU A 10 -28.12 8.92 10.40
CA LEU A 10 -28.09 10.14 11.20
C LEU A 10 -26.93 11.02 10.71
N PHE A 11 -27.20 11.69 9.60
CA PHE A 11 -26.48 12.86 9.14
C PHE A 11 -26.93 14.04 10.02
N TRP A 12 -26.00 14.92 10.37
CA TRP A 12 -26.23 16.31 10.79
C TRP A 12 -26.82 16.58 12.19
N VAL A 13 -25.93 16.97 13.12
CA VAL A 13 -26.20 18.09 14.04
C VAL A 13 -24.95 18.97 14.15
N LEU A 14 -25.06 20.14 13.49
CA LEU A 14 -24.45 21.45 13.75
C LEU A 14 -23.12 21.57 14.54
N CYS A 15 -22.11 22.15 13.87
CA CYS A 15 -21.11 23.00 14.52
C CYS A 15 -20.96 24.30 13.68
N PRO A 16 -21.23 25.49 14.26
CA PRO A 16 -21.49 26.72 13.50
C PRO A 16 -20.25 27.64 13.33
N LEU A 17 -20.36 28.53 12.34
CA LEU A 17 -19.86 29.92 12.28
C LEU A 17 -18.43 30.22 12.78
N TRP A 18 -17.50 30.46 11.84
CA TRP A 18 -16.56 31.57 11.99
C TRP A 18 -16.58 32.45 10.73
N SER A 19 -16.82 33.72 11.03
CA SER A 19 -17.01 34.89 10.20
C SER A 19 -16.06 35.10 9.02
N ALA A 20 -16.70 35.46 7.91
CA ALA A 20 -16.41 36.60 7.05
C ALA A 20 -15.14 37.42 7.34
N GLY A 21 -14.29 37.48 6.31
CA GLY A 21 -13.20 38.43 6.17
C GLY A 21 -12.86 38.64 4.69
N SER A 22 -13.85 39.07 3.90
CA SER A 22 -13.67 39.54 2.53
C SER A 22 -13.14 40.98 2.55
N CYS A 23 -12.02 41.24 1.88
CA CYS A 23 -11.77 42.43 1.06
C CYS A 23 -10.35 42.30 0.49
N LEU A 24 -10.18 42.00 -0.80
CA LEU A 24 -10.15 42.91 -1.94
C LEU A 24 -8.70 43.05 -2.45
N PHE A 25 -8.54 42.74 -3.74
CA PHE A 25 -7.61 43.40 -4.67
C PHE A 25 -6.11 43.28 -4.41
N PHE A 26 -5.41 42.54 -5.28
CA PHE A 26 -4.37 43.15 -6.11
C PHE A 26 -4.33 42.47 -7.48
N LEU A 27 -4.99 43.13 -8.43
CA LEU A 27 -4.69 43.03 -9.85
C LEU A 27 -3.37 43.79 -10.09
N SER A 28 -2.39 43.17 -10.75
CA SER A 28 -1.68 43.82 -11.86
C SER A 28 -0.81 42.86 -12.67
N PRO A 29 -0.64 43.14 -13.98
CA PRO A 29 0.01 42.28 -14.95
C PRO A 29 1.52 42.52 -14.96
N SER A 30 2.30 41.50 -15.30
CA SER A 30 3.66 41.72 -15.82
C SER A 30 3.81 41.02 -17.15
N TYR A 31 3.91 41.86 -18.17
CA TYR A 31 4.22 41.50 -19.54
C TYR A 31 5.64 40.96 -19.64
N GLY A 32 5.80 39.94 -20.49
CA GLY A 32 6.99 39.78 -21.32
C GLY A 32 8.08 38.88 -20.75
N GLN A 33 8.29 37.73 -21.39
CA GLN A 33 9.55 37.49 -22.10
C GLN A 33 9.42 36.27 -23.02
N THR A 34 9.25 36.56 -24.31
CA THR A 34 9.82 35.75 -25.39
C THR A 34 11.23 36.28 -25.63
N PRO A 35 12.23 35.40 -25.54
CA PRO A 35 13.21 35.26 -26.62
C PRO A 35 13.38 33.75 -26.88
N GLU A 36 13.66 33.22 -28.06
CA GLU A 36 14.06 33.75 -29.35
C GLU A 36 14.03 32.50 -30.25
N GLN A 37 13.44 32.63 -31.43
CA GLN A 37 13.44 31.57 -32.43
C GLN A 37 14.88 31.31 -32.86
N SER A 38 15.39 30.09 -32.67
CA SER A 38 16.62 29.69 -33.35
C SER A 38 16.33 29.53 -34.85
N PRO A 39 17.09 30.19 -35.73
CA PRO A 39 16.92 30.13 -37.18
C PRO A 39 17.11 28.72 -37.76
N LEU A 40 16.44 28.53 -38.89
CA LEU A 40 16.35 27.35 -39.74
C LEU A 40 17.74 26.76 -40.08
N GLU A 41 18.01 25.51 -39.65
CA GLU A 41 19.05 24.68 -40.28
C GLU A 41 18.38 23.56 -41.08
N SER A 42 18.46 23.74 -42.40
CA SER A 42 17.98 22.87 -43.46
C SER A 42 18.75 21.54 -43.53
N GLY A 43 18.04 20.42 -43.41
CA GLY A 43 18.51 19.07 -43.75
C GLY A 43 17.69 18.44 -44.90
N PRO A 44 18.27 17.49 -45.67
CA PRO A 44 17.95 17.15 -47.08
C PRO A 44 16.57 16.47 -47.32
N PRO A 45 16.10 16.42 -48.60
CA PRO A 45 14.72 16.11 -48.96
C PRO A 45 14.27 14.70 -48.58
N ALA A 46 13.02 14.62 -48.09
CA ALA A 46 12.30 13.38 -47.86
C ALA A 46 12.27 12.52 -49.13
N THR A 47 13.03 11.42 -49.11
CA THR A 47 12.86 10.34 -50.08
C THR A 47 11.63 9.54 -49.66
N PHE A 48 10.53 9.76 -50.37
CA PHE A 48 9.29 9.00 -50.23
C PHE A 48 9.58 7.50 -50.34
N THR A 49 9.46 6.78 -49.22
CA THR A 49 9.48 5.31 -49.20
C THR A 49 8.03 4.81 -49.20
N PRO A 50 7.68 3.81 -50.01
CA PRO A 50 6.28 3.45 -50.28
C PRO A 50 5.60 2.76 -49.09
N LEU A 51 4.37 3.20 -48.83
CA LEU A 51 3.19 2.51 -48.29
C LEU A 51 3.45 1.41 -47.23
N ILE A 52 3.60 1.81 -45.97
CA ILE A 52 3.36 0.93 -44.82
C ILE A 52 1.97 1.28 -44.25
N PRO A 53 1.06 0.30 -44.04
CA PRO A 53 -0.27 0.55 -43.49
C PRO A 53 -0.17 1.20 -42.09
N PRO A 54 -1.19 1.98 -41.67
CA PRO A 54 -1.16 2.66 -40.38
C PRO A 54 -0.92 1.65 -39.25
N PRO A 55 -0.19 2.04 -38.18
CA PRO A 55 -0.02 1.18 -37.03
C PRO A 55 -1.41 0.82 -36.50
N VAL A 56 -1.71 -0.48 -36.44
CA VAL A 56 -2.82 -0.99 -35.63
C VAL A 56 -2.62 -0.38 -34.25
N PRO A 57 -3.61 0.31 -33.66
CA PRO A 57 -3.50 0.75 -32.28
C PRO A 57 -3.17 -0.50 -31.47
N ALA A 58 -1.98 -0.55 -30.88
CA ALA A 58 -1.64 -1.61 -29.95
C ALA A 58 -2.69 -1.52 -28.86
N GLN A 59 -3.66 -2.44 -28.88
CA GLN A 59 -4.53 -2.63 -27.73
C GLN A 59 -3.57 -2.91 -26.58
N PRO A 60 -3.56 -2.11 -25.50
CA PRO A 60 -2.75 -2.43 -24.35
C PRO A 60 -3.06 -3.88 -23.98
N PRO A 61 -2.04 -4.72 -23.73
CA PRO A 61 -2.27 -6.11 -23.37
C PRO A 61 -3.32 -6.10 -22.27
N GLY A 62 -4.46 -6.76 -22.53
CA GLY A 62 -5.55 -6.87 -21.57
C GLY A 62 -4.96 -7.53 -20.34
N ILE A 63 -4.75 -6.72 -19.30
CA ILE A 63 -4.34 -7.19 -17.99
C ILE A 63 -5.56 -7.91 -17.41
N SER A 64 -5.74 -9.16 -17.82
CA SER A 64 -6.52 -10.15 -17.09
C SER A 64 -5.58 -10.73 -16.05
N ASP A 65 -5.10 -9.91 -15.12
CA ASP A 65 -4.31 -10.43 -14.00
C ASP A 65 -5.23 -11.41 -13.23
N PRO A 66 -4.88 -12.71 -13.12
CA PRO A 66 -5.46 -13.53 -12.06
C PRO A 66 -5.24 -12.80 -10.72
N PRO A 67 -6.11 -12.98 -9.70
CA PRO A 67 -5.91 -12.33 -8.40
C PRO A 67 -4.46 -12.52 -7.99
N ASP A 68 -3.75 -11.40 -7.86
CA ASP A 68 -2.30 -11.32 -7.75
C ASP A 68 -1.87 -12.07 -6.49
N ASN A 69 -1.60 -13.37 -6.63
CA ASN A 69 -1.17 -14.26 -5.56
C ASN A 69 0.29 -14.00 -5.18
N SER A 70 0.78 -12.78 -5.44
CA SER A 70 2.15 -12.32 -5.23
C SER A 70 2.46 -12.21 -3.74
N PHE A 71 1.46 -11.88 -2.91
CA PHE A 71 1.58 -11.88 -1.45
C PHE A 71 1.85 -13.28 -0.91
N SER A 72 1.23 -14.31 -1.50
CA SER A 72 1.44 -15.72 -1.17
C SER A 72 2.82 -16.25 -1.59
N LEU A 73 3.54 -15.52 -2.46
CA LEU A 73 4.92 -15.83 -2.86
C LEU A 73 5.95 -14.91 -2.18
N TYR A 74 5.50 -13.85 -1.49
CA TYR A 74 6.38 -12.92 -0.83
C TYR A 74 7.00 -13.59 0.40
N ARG A 75 8.32 -13.65 0.43
CA ARG A 75 9.08 -14.15 1.58
C ARG A 75 9.56 -12.98 2.41
N LEU A 76 9.29 -13.04 3.71
CA LEU A 76 9.74 -12.04 4.66
C LEU A 76 11.27 -12.00 4.71
N ASN A 77 11.82 -10.79 4.72
CA ASN A 77 13.26 -10.57 4.80
C ASN A 77 13.62 -9.70 6.02
N VAL A 78 14.91 -9.74 6.38
CA VAL A 78 15.49 -8.90 7.42
C VAL A 78 15.22 -7.43 7.10
N GLY A 79 14.75 -6.69 8.11
CA GLY A 79 14.40 -5.28 7.98
C GLY A 79 12.97 -5.02 7.49
N ASP A 80 12.16 -6.04 7.22
CA ASP A 80 10.73 -5.84 6.98
C ASP A 80 10.00 -5.55 8.30
N ALA A 81 9.15 -4.53 8.31
CA ALA A 81 8.25 -4.23 9.40
C ALA A 81 6.97 -5.04 9.23
N ILE A 82 6.64 -5.87 10.21
CA ILE A 82 5.40 -6.64 10.18
C ILE A 82 4.50 -6.27 11.35
N ALA A 83 3.20 -6.38 11.11
CA ALA A 83 2.17 -6.30 12.13
C ALA A 83 1.30 -7.54 12.08
N GLY A 84 1.14 -8.20 13.22
CA GLY A 84 0.25 -9.34 13.42
C GLY A 84 -0.93 -8.96 14.30
N VAL A 85 -2.13 -9.34 13.86
CA VAL A 85 -3.36 -9.23 14.63
C VAL A 85 -3.86 -10.64 14.94
N VAL A 86 -4.06 -10.93 16.22
CA VAL A 86 -4.64 -12.18 16.70
C VAL A 86 -6.11 -11.92 17.00
N GLU A 87 -7.01 -12.63 16.32
CA GLU A 87 -8.44 -12.43 16.55
C GLU A 87 -8.83 -12.93 17.94
N GLY A 88 -9.65 -12.15 18.64
CA GLY A 88 -10.11 -12.46 19.99
C GLY A 88 -9.11 -12.14 21.11
N PHE A 89 -7.82 -11.97 20.80
CA PHE A 89 -6.75 -11.76 21.79
C PHE A 89 -5.84 -10.57 21.45
N PRO A 90 -6.34 -9.32 21.62
CA PRO A 90 -5.58 -8.13 21.27
C PRO A 90 -4.28 -7.96 22.07
N GLU A 91 -4.13 -8.62 23.22
CA GLU A 91 -2.92 -8.64 24.03
C GLU A 91 -1.73 -9.34 23.35
N PHE A 92 -1.98 -10.19 22.36
CA PHE A 92 -0.93 -10.85 21.57
C PHE A 92 -0.68 -10.15 20.23
N ASN A 93 -1.38 -9.06 19.94
CA ASN A 93 -1.08 -8.25 18.76
C ASN A 93 0.33 -7.70 18.86
N PHE A 94 1.02 -7.70 17.73
CA PHE A 94 2.42 -7.28 17.69
C PHE A 94 2.73 -6.47 16.46
N ARG A 95 3.73 -5.61 16.61
CA ARG A 95 4.29 -4.81 15.53
C ARG A 95 5.78 -4.74 15.76
N SER A 96 6.54 -5.42 14.92
CA SER A 96 7.98 -5.56 15.11
C SER A 96 8.69 -5.72 13.77
N PRO A 97 9.89 -5.15 13.61
CA PRO A 97 10.74 -5.46 12.49
C PRO A 97 11.30 -6.89 12.57
N VAL A 98 11.57 -7.49 11.41
CA VAL A 98 12.41 -8.68 11.32
C VAL A 98 13.86 -8.28 11.64
N ASP A 99 14.40 -8.86 12.71
CA ASP A 99 15.76 -8.59 13.19
C ASP A 99 16.84 -9.14 12.25
N SER A 100 18.11 -8.83 12.53
CA SER A 100 19.25 -9.29 11.73
C SER A 100 19.47 -10.81 11.73
N GLN A 101 18.87 -11.52 12.69
CA GLN A 101 18.87 -12.98 12.76
C GLN A 101 17.64 -13.59 12.06
N GLY A 102 16.75 -12.76 11.50
CA GLY A 102 15.54 -13.20 10.83
C GLY A 102 14.38 -13.52 11.77
N ASN A 103 14.41 -13.04 13.01
CA ASN A 103 13.35 -13.26 13.99
C ASN A 103 12.50 -12.00 14.20
N ILE A 104 11.31 -12.22 14.72
CA ILE A 104 10.37 -11.18 15.15
C ILE A 104 10.11 -11.35 16.64
N ILE A 105 9.70 -10.28 17.30
CA ILE A 105 9.29 -10.31 18.70
C ILE A 105 7.76 -10.35 18.77
N VAL A 106 7.23 -11.45 19.29
CA VAL A 106 5.80 -11.64 19.55
C VAL A 106 5.57 -11.67 21.08
N PRO A 107 4.58 -10.94 21.63
CA PRO A 107 4.24 -10.98 23.04
C PRO A 107 4.06 -12.42 23.53
N ILE A 108 4.64 -12.72 24.70
CA ILE A 108 4.59 -14.04 25.38
C ILE A 108 5.33 -15.18 24.66
N LEU A 109 5.33 -15.23 23.32
CA LEU A 109 6.10 -16.19 22.53
C LEU A 109 7.60 -15.86 22.46
N GLY A 110 7.95 -14.58 22.55
CA GLY A 110 9.32 -14.11 22.44
C GLY A 110 9.80 -14.09 20.99
N ARG A 111 10.98 -14.68 20.73
CA ARG A 111 11.59 -14.70 19.39
C ARG A 111 10.98 -15.80 18.53
N VAL A 112 10.43 -15.42 17.39
CA VAL A 112 9.89 -16.35 16.39
C VAL A 112 10.61 -16.14 15.07
N ALA A 113 11.17 -17.20 14.49
CA ALA A 113 11.82 -17.10 13.18
C ALA A 113 10.78 -16.79 12.10
N ALA A 114 10.99 -15.70 11.37
CA ALA A 114 10.11 -15.17 10.33
C ALA A 114 10.80 -15.05 8.96
N ALA A 115 12.12 -14.85 8.93
CA ALA A 115 12.85 -14.71 7.67
C ALA A 115 12.73 -15.97 6.81
N GLY A 116 12.49 -15.76 5.51
CA GLY A 116 12.32 -16.82 4.53
C GLY A 116 10.94 -17.48 4.51
N LEU A 117 10.08 -17.19 5.50
CA LEU A 117 8.69 -17.63 5.52
C LEU A 117 7.81 -16.70 4.69
N THR A 118 6.73 -17.25 4.11
CA THR A 118 5.63 -16.43 3.61
C THR A 118 4.80 -15.86 4.76
N LEU A 119 3.88 -14.94 4.44
CA LEU A 119 2.98 -14.37 5.45
C LEU A 119 2.09 -15.47 6.05
N GLU A 120 1.55 -16.35 5.22
CA GLU A 120 0.66 -17.44 5.63
C GLU A 120 1.40 -18.48 6.48
N GLU A 121 2.64 -18.80 6.12
CA GLU A 121 3.49 -19.70 6.91
C GLU A 121 3.78 -19.11 8.30
N LEU A 122 4.02 -17.80 8.37
CA LEU A 122 4.23 -17.11 9.64
C LEU A 122 2.94 -17.06 10.47
N GLU A 123 1.80 -16.77 9.87
CA GLU A 123 0.48 -16.79 10.52
C GLU A 123 0.20 -18.16 11.15
N ALA A 124 0.34 -19.22 10.35
CA ALA A 124 0.13 -20.60 10.80
C ALA A 124 1.07 -20.95 11.96
N LYS A 125 2.34 -20.55 11.87
CA LYS A 125 3.34 -20.79 12.92
C LYS A 125 2.99 -20.06 14.22
N VAL A 126 2.61 -18.79 14.16
CA VAL A 126 2.25 -18.01 15.35
C VAL A 126 0.96 -18.55 15.98
N SER A 127 -0.05 -18.85 15.15
CA SER A 127 -1.30 -19.49 15.60
C SER A 127 -1.03 -20.81 16.32
N PHE A 128 -0.19 -21.67 15.73
CA PHE A 128 0.17 -22.95 16.31
C PHE A 128 0.90 -22.81 17.66
N GLU A 129 1.89 -21.92 17.74
CA GLU A 129 2.65 -21.72 18.98
C GLU A 129 1.80 -21.11 20.10
N LEU A 130 0.91 -20.17 19.78
CA LEU A 130 -0.04 -19.60 20.73
C LEU A 130 -1.03 -20.65 21.24
N GLY A 131 -1.62 -21.43 20.33
CA GLY A 131 -2.58 -22.47 20.70
C GLY A 131 -1.95 -23.57 21.56
N ARG A 132 -0.77 -24.04 21.17
CA ARG A 132 -0.07 -25.11 21.89
C ARG A 132 0.35 -24.71 23.29
N ARG A 133 0.75 -23.45 23.50
CA ARG A 133 1.39 -23.03 24.77
C ARG A 133 0.49 -22.21 25.69
N PHE A 134 -0.53 -21.52 25.17
CA PHE A 134 -1.28 -20.51 25.94
C PHE A 134 -2.80 -20.60 25.79
N LEU A 135 -3.32 -20.85 24.58
CA LEU A 135 -4.74 -20.63 24.27
C LEU A 135 -5.58 -21.91 24.14
N GLN A 136 -4.98 -23.09 24.33
CA GLN A 136 -5.59 -24.42 24.17
C GLN A 136 -5.99 -24.74 22.70
N GLU A 137 -6.44 -23.74 21.95
CA GLU A 137 -6.75 -23.80 20.52
C GLU A 137 -5.95 -22.72 19.76
N GLY A 138 -5.62 -22.98 18.49
CA GLY A 138 -4.89 -22.03 17.65
C GLY A 138 -5.80 -20.91 17.14
N PRO A 139 -5.64 -19.65 17.62
CA PRO A 139 -6.49 -18.56 17.15
C PRO A 139 -6.14 -18.21 15.70
N PRO A 140 -7.09 -17.67 14.92
CA PRO A 140 -6.76 -17.09 13.62
C PRO A 140 -5.88 -15.85 13.82
N VAL A 141 -4.79 -15.79 13.04
CA VAL A 141 -3.79 -14.72 13.07
C VAL A 141 -3.68 -14.17 11.66
N ILE A 142 -3.70 -12.85 11.53
CA ILE A 142 -3.50 -12.14 10.27
C ILE A 142 -2.22 -11.33 10.39
N VAL A 143 -1.26 -11.59 9.52
CA VAL A 143 0.02 -10.88 9.43
C VAL A 143 0.05 -10.05 8.16
N ARG A 144 0.62 -8.85 8.27
CA ARG A 144 0.83 -7.95 7.14
C ARG A 144 2.19 -7.28 7.23
N VAL A 145 2.75 -7.00 6.06
CA VAL A 145 3.94 -6.16 5.94
C VAL A 145 3.50 -4.71 5.89
N GLU A 146 4.05 -3.88 6.76
CA GLU A 146 3.75 -2.45 6.81
C GLU A 146 4.76 -1.60 6.02
N GLY A 147 5.91 -2.17 5.67
CA GLY A 147 6.99 -1.54 4.93
C GLY A 147 8.35 -2.02 5.39
N ARG A 148 9.40 -1.29 5.04
CA ARG A 148 10.75 -1.57 5.56
C ARG A 148 10.97 -0.81 6.84
N ALA A 149 11.21 -1.53 7.92
CA ALA A 149 11.66 -0.93 9.16
C ALA A 149 13.05 -0.33 8.95
N ARG A 150 13.14 1.00 9.00
CA ARG A 150 14.43 1.63 9.23
C ARG A 150 14.85 1.26 10.64
N TYR A 151 15.83 0.36 10.76
CA TYR A 151 16.45 0.04 12.04
C TYR A 151 16.88 1.35 12.68
N ARG A 152 16.16 1.79 13.72
CA ARG A 152 16.46 3.04 14.41
C ARG A 152 17.67 2.77 15.28
N SER A 153 18.83 3.18 14.79
CA SER A 153 20.08 3.14 15.55
C SER A 153 19.88 3.90 16.88
N PRO A 154 20.32 3.34 18.02
CA PRO A 154 20.25 3.99 19.32
C PRO A 154 21.14 5.23 19.41
#